data_AF-A0A0M2LMF8-F1
#
_entry.id   AF-A0A0M2LMF8-F1
#
_cell.length_a   1.000
_cell.length_b   1.000
_cell.length_c   1.000
_cell.angle_alpha   90.00
_cell.angle_beta   90.00
_cell.angle_gamma   90.00
#
_symmetry.space_group_name_H-M   'P 1'
#
loop_
_entity.id
_entity.type
_entity.pdbx_description
1 polymer ?
#
loop_
_entity_poly.entity_id
_entity_poly.type
_entity_poly.pdbx_seq_one_letter_code
_entity_poly.pdbx_strand_id
1 'polypeptide(L)'
;MPITAREDGSCLVLDLGHSEFRIPPMPGRHGREALGILLGITFGHTRSDGGEDAENADTEKLRRMVLVLSGPRGWLRERRFQALRASEQQAVSQAAILWNVQGGSLDAVQDLLDETDGGYPKALGRVMRSCGLGDQYDALKTWLDSVAALSAMGSTPNPTGGRSTSA
;
A
#
# COMPACT_ATOMS: atom_id res chain seq x y z
N MET A 1 20.46 0.71 -6.78
CA MET A 1 20.17 -0.74 -6.86
C MET A 1 18.71 -0.92 -6.53
N PRO A 2 17.98 -1.82 -7.22
CA PRO A 2 16.59 -2.11 -6.90
C PRO A 2 16.49 -2.75 -5.51
N ILE A 3 15.44 -2.42 -4.78
CA ILE A 3 15.11 -3.09 -3.51
C ILE A 3 14.66 -4.51 -3.84
N THR A 4 15.14 -5.52 -3.10
CA THR A 4 14.72 -6.92 -3.30
C THR A 4 14.18 -7.53 -2.01
N ALA A 5 13.35 -8.57 -2.14
CA ALA A 5 12.71 -9.23 -1.02
C ALA A 5 12.97 -10.74 -1.03
N ARG A 6 13.23 -11.31 0.15
CA ARG A 6 13.36 -12.76 0.35
C ARG A 6 12.83 -13.17 1.72
N GLU A 7 12.48 -14.44 1.87
CA GLU A 7 12.16 -15.02 3.17
C GLU A 7 13.41 -15.64 3.82
N ASP A 8 13.64 -15.35 5.09
CA ASP A 8 14.71 -15.94 5.92
C ASP A 8 14.17 -16.24 7.32
N GLY A 9 14.01 -17.54 7.65
CA GLY A 9 13.54 -17.96 8.97
C GLY A 9 12.19 -17.35 9.37
N SER A 10 11.21 -17.37 8.46
CA SER A 10 9.87 -16.77 8.62
C SER A 10 9.86 -15.24 8.75
N CYS A 11 11.01 -14.59 8.60
CA CYS A 11 11.10 -13.14 8.49
C CYS A 11 11.15 -12.75 7.02
N LEU A 12 10.49 -11.64 6.70
CA LEU A 12 10.75 -10.93 5.46
C LEU A 12 12.07 -10.17 5.59
N VAL A 13 12.96 -10.33 4.62
CA VAL A 13 14.20 -9.58 4.51
C VAL A 13 14.13 -8.74 3.25
N LEU A 14 14.28 -7.43 3.42
CA LEU A 14 14.38 -6.46 2.34
C LEU A 14 15.85 -6.03 2.21
N ASP A 15 16.44 -6.28 1.05
CA ASP A 15 17.76 -5.76 0.72
C ASP A 15 17.60 -4.41 0.01
N LEU A 16 18.10 -3.35 0.65
CA LEU A 16 18.05 -1.97 0.15
C LEU A 16 19.30 -1.61 -0.68
N GLY A 17 20.16 -2.58 -0.99
CA GLY A 17 21.43 -2.43 -1.70
C GLY A 17 22.59 -1.88 -0.86
N HIS A 18 22.30 -1.32 0.31
CA HIS A 18 23.30 -0.79 1.26
C HIS A 18 23.07 -1.29 2.69
N SER A 19 21.90 -1.87 2.96
CA SER A 19 21.56 -2.45 4.25
C SER A 19 20.42 -3.46 4.08
N GLU A 20 20.34 -4.41 5.01
CA GLU A 20 19.20 -5.33 5.12
C GLU A 20 18.21 -4.82 6.18
N PHE A 21 16.93 -4.81 5.84
CA PHE A 21 15.84 -4.54 6.77
C PHE A 21 15.03 -5.82 7.00
N ARG A 22 14.92 -6.24 8.27
CA ARG A 22 14.27 -7.49 8.66
C ARG A 22 12.93 -7.23 9.35
N ILE A 23 11.88 -7.85 8.84
CA ILE A 23 10.51 -7.76 9.32
C ILE A 23 10.08 -9.14 9.84
N PRO A 24 9.97 -9.32 11.16
CA PRO A 24 9.50 -10.57 11.74
C PRO A 24 8.00 -10.80 11.46
N PRO A 25 7.55 -12.06 11.51
CA PRO A 25 6.15 -12.39 11.28
C PRO A 25 5.30 -11.92 12.46
N MET A 26 4.17 -11.30 12.13
CA MET A 26 3.20 -10.85 13.12
C MET A 26 2.35 -12.01 13.64
N PRO A 27 1.99 -12.03 14.95
CA PRO A 27 1.02 -12.99 15.46
C PRO A 27 -0.33 -12.87 14.74
N GLY A 28 -0.93 -14.00 14.38
CA GLY A 28 -2.14 -14.03 13.52
C GLY A 28 -3.31 -13.16 14.00
N ARG A 29 -3.53 -13.00 15.31
CA ARG A 29 -4.56 -12.09 15.85
C ARG A 29 -4.36 -10.64 15.36
N HIS A 30 -3.13 -10.15 15.38
CA HIS A 30 -2.80 -8.80 14.95
C HIS A 30 -2.79 -8.69 13.42
N GLY A 31 -2.43 -9.76 12.70
CA GLY A 31 -2.50 -9.77 11.23
C GLY A 31 -3.93 -9.60 10.70
N ARG A 32 -4.94 -10.13 11.42
CA ARG A 32 -6.36 -9.91 11.11
C ARG A 32 -6.82 -8.48 11.40
N GLU A 33 -6.36 -7.91 12.51
CA GLU A 33 -6.66 -6.51 12.84
C GLU A 33 -6.01 -5.57 11.82
N ALA A 34 -4.76 -5.84 11.42
CA ALA A 34 -4.06 -5.12 10.37
C ALA A 34 -4.80 -5.21 9.02
N LEU A 35 -5.32 -6.39 8.66
CA LEU A 35 -6.18 -6.55 7.48
C LEU A 35 -7.44 -5.69 7.59
N GLY A 36 -8.12 -5.69 8.75
CA GLY A 36 -9.31 -4.87 8.95
C GLY A 36 -9.05 -3.36 8.74
N ILE A 37 -7.91 -2.86 9.22
CA ILE A 37 -7.51 -1.46 8.99
C ILE A 37 -7.16 -1.22 7.51
N LEU A 38 -6.41 -2.14 6.89
CA LEU A 38 -6.08 -2.05 5.47
C LEU A 38 -7.33 -2.02 4.59
N LEU A 39 -8.34 -2.83 4.89
CA LEU A 39 -9.62 -2.82 4.21
C LEU A 39 -10.36 -1.50 4.41
N GLY A 40 -10.38 -0.98 5.65
CA GLY A 40 -10.93 0.33 5.95
C GLY A 40 -10.31 1.43 5.10
N ILE A 41 -8.98 1.49 5.03
CA ILE A 41 -8.24 2.44 4.18
C ILE A 41 -8.57 2.21 2.69
N THR A 42 -8.54 0.95 2.23
CA THR A 42 -8.71 0.62 0.81
C THR A 42 -10.11 0.98 0.29
N PHE A 43 -11.15 0.75 1.09
CA PHE A 43 -12.54 1.00 0.70
C PHE A 43 -13.08 2.36 1.20
N GLY A 44 -12.22 3.22 1.78
CA GLY A 44 -12.63 4.54 2.29
C GLY A 44 -13.49 4.51 3.55
N HIS A 45 -13.43 3.43 4.33
CA HIS A 45 -14.04 3.30 5.65
C HIS A 45 -12.99 3.46 6.74
N THR A 46 -12.59 4.70 7.03
CA THR A 46 -11.73 4.98 8.19
C THR A 46 -12.53 4.91 9.48
N ARG A 47 -11.87 4.49 10.57
CA ARG A 47 -12.54 4.26 11.87
C ARG A 47 -12.73 5.55 12.67
N SER A 48 -12.31 6.70 12.13
CA SER A 48 -12.39 8.02 12.74
C SER A 48 -13.26 8.93 11.86
N ASP A 49 -14.29 9.54 12.47
CA ASP A 49 -15.32 10.41 11.86
C ASP A 49 -14.78 11.73 11.24
N GLY A 50 -13.55 11.78 10.72
CA GLY A 50 -12.92 13.05 10.34
C GLY A 50 -11.87 12.95 9.25
N GLY A 51 -12.27 13.22 8.00
CA GLY A 51 -11.42 13.72 6.91
C GLY A 51 -10.04 13.08 6.69
N GLU A 52 -9.14 13.83 6.07
CA GLU A 52 -7.76 13.41 5.72
C GLU A 52 -6.91 13.04 6.97
N ASP A 53 -7.22 13.63 8.12
CA ASP A 53 -6.54 13.34 9.39
C ASP A 53 -6.82 11.91 9.89
N ALA A 54 -8.00 11.36 9.62
CA ALA A 54 -8.37 9.99 9.97
C ALA A 54 -7.62 8.94 9.14
N GLU A 55 -7.45 9.18 7.82
CA GLU A 55 -6.72 8.28 6.93
C GLU A 55 -5.24 8.21 7.31
N ASN A 56 -4.65 9.37 7.65
CA ASN A 56 -3.28 9.44 8.15
C ASN A 56 -3.11 8.71 9.48
N ALA A 57 -4.10 8.81 10.39
CA ALA A 57 -4.08 8.10 11.66
C ALA A 57 -4.19 6.58 11.49
N ASP A 58 -5.09 6.09 10.62
CA ASP A 58 -5.25 4.66 10.37
C ASP A 58 -4.02 4.07 9.62
N THR A 59 -3.44 4.82 8.70
CA THR A 59 -2.20 4.43 7.99
C THR A 59 -1.01 4.36 8.95
N GLU A 60 -0.83 5.34 9.81
CA GLU A 60 0.23 5.33 10.82
C GLU A 60 0.02 4.22 11.86
N LYS A 61 -1.24 3.97 12.26
CA LYS A 61 -1.57 2.84 13.13
C LYS A 61 -1.19 1.52 12.48
N LEU A 62 -1.59 1.30 11.22
CA LEU A 62 -1.27 0.09 10.46
C LEU A 62 0.25 -0.11 10.35
N ARG A 63 1.00 0.95 9.98
CA ARG A 63 2.46 0.93 9.91
C ARG A 63 3.09 0.54 11.24
N ARG A 64 2.68 1.17 12.34
CA ARG A 64 3.19 0.84 13.68
C ARG A 64 2.89 -0.59 14.07
N MET A 65 1.70 -1.10 13.75
CA MET A 65 1.38 -2.50 14.00
C MET A 65 2.40 -3.41 13.29
N VAL A 66 2.64 -3.20 12.00
CA VAL A 66 3.46 -4.12 11.18
C VAL A 66 4.97 -3.95 11.32
N LEU A 67 5.45 -2.84 11.87
CA LEU A 67 6.87 -2.62 12.13
C LEU A 67 7.24 -2.75 13.61
N VAL A 68 6.42 -2.21 14.50
CA VAL A 68 6.74 -2.13 15.94
C VAL A 68 6.23 -3.37 16.66
N LEU A 69 5.01 -3.83 16.39
CA LEU A 69 4.39 -4.92 17.15
C LEU A 69 4.74 -6.33 16.65
N SER A 70 5.31 -6.46 15.45
CA SER A 70 5.59 -7.76 14.81
C SER A 70 6.69 -8.59 15.48
N GLY A 71 7.25 -8.17 16.61
CA GLY A 71 8.25 -8.97 17.33
C GLY A 71 9.07 -8.19 18.36
N PRO A 72 10.01 -8.85 19.05
CA PRO A 72 10.85 -8.22 20.07
C PRO A 72 11.65 -7.04 19.48
N ARG A 73 11.95 -6.03 20.30
CA ARG A 73 12.70 -4.83 19.91
C ARG A 73 12.04 -3.98 18.81
N GLY A 74 10.72 -3.86 18.83
CA GLY A 74 9.96 -2.94 17.95
C GLY A 74 10.52 -1.52 17.91
N TRP A 75 10.93 -0.98 19.06
CA TRP A 75 11.56 0.35 19.16
C TRP A 75 12.86 0.48 18.34
N LEU A 76 13.66 -0.58 18.25
CA LEU A 76 14.91 -0.57 17.49
C LEU A 76 14.62 -0.63 15.98
N ARG A 77 13.60 -1.39 15.57
CA ARG A 77 13.14 -1.39 14.18
C ARG A 77 12.56 -0.05 13.79
N GLU A 78 11.76 0.57 14.65
CA GLU A 78 11.24 1.92 14.41
C GLU A 78 12.38 2.92 14.21
N ARG A 79 13.40 2.88 15.08
CA ARG A 79 14.56 3.76 14.93
C ARG A 79 15.32 3.51 13.61
N ARG A 80 15.48 2.25 13.20
CA ARG A 80 16.10 1.90 11.93
C ARG A 80 15.26 2.38 10.75
N PHE A 81 13.95 2.23 10.83
CA PHE A 81 13.00 2.69 9.82
C PHE A 81 13.09 4.21 9.63
N GLN A 82 13.08 4.97 10.73
CA GLN A 82 13.21 6.44 10.69
C GLN A 82 14.56 6.92 10.14
N ALA A 83 15.60 6.07 10.13
CA ALA A 83 16.90 6.39 9.55
C ALA A 83 16.97 6.13 8.04
N LEU A 84 15.96 5.47 7.46
CA LEU A 84 15.89 5.21 6.01
C LEU A 84 15.50 6.47 5.24
N ARG A 85 15.80 6.50 3.95
CA ARG A 85 15.32 7.54 3.04
C ARG A 85 13.80 7.43 2.85
N ALA A 86 13.13 8.52 2.48
CA ALA A 86 11.68 8.54 2.31
C ALA A 86 11.15 7.45 1.36
N SER A 87 11.82 7.22 0.22
CA SER A 87 11.45 6.17 -0.73
C SER A 87 11.61 4.76 -0.15
N GLU A 88 12.65 4.53 0.65
CA GLU A 88 12.89 3.26 1.34
C GLU A 88 11.88 3.05 2.47
N GLN A 89 11.52 4.09 3.21
CA GLN A 89 10.46 4.05 4.23
C GLN A 89 9.12 3.65 3.60
N GLN A 90 8.79 4.20 2.43
CA GLN A 90 7.58 3.83 1.71
C GLN A 90 7.61 2.35 1.29
N ALA A 91 8.67 1.89 0.63
CA ALA A 91 8.79 0.49 0.21
C ALA A 91 8.76 -0.48 1.41
N VAL A 92 9.52 -0.18 2.47
CA VAL A 92 9.60 -1.01 3.69
C VAL A 92 8.25 -1.08 4.41
N SER A 93 7.55 0.05 4.54
CA SER A 93 6.25 0.07 5.20
C SER A 93 5.19 -0.71 4.41
N GLN A 94 5.09 -0.49 3.10
CA GLN A 94 4.15 -1.21 2.25
C GLN A 94 4.45 -2.71 2.19
N ALA A 95 5.72 -3.10 2.06
CA ALA A 95 6.15 -4.50 2.11
C ALA A 95 5.84 -5.14 3.47
N ALA A 96 6.07 -4.42 4.58
CA ALA A 96 5.73 -4.91 5.92
C ALA A 96 4.22 -5.12 6.10
N ILE A 97 3.40 -4.26 5.51
CA ILE A 97 1.94 -4.40 5.50
C ILE A 97 1.56 -5.65 4.72
N LEU A 98 1.96 -5.75 3.45
CA LEU A 98 1.62 -6.86 2.57
C LEU A 98 2.15 -8.21 3.07
N TRP A 99 3.21 -8.23 3.86
CA TRP A 99 3.72 -9.45 4.50
C TRP A 99 2.90 -9.87 5.72
N ASN A 100 2.49 -8.94 6.57
CA ASN A 100 1.96 -9.24 7.90
C ASN A 100 0.43 -9.24 8.01
N VAL A 101 -0.28 -8.69 7.03
CA VAL A 101 -1.75 -8.81 7.00
C VAL A 101 -2.16 -10.26 6.74
N GLN A 102 -3.34 -10.65 7.22
CA GLN A 102 -3.92 -11.93 6.84
C GLN A 102 -4.07 -11.99 5.30
N GLY A 103 -3.64 -13.09 4.69
CA GLY A 103 -3.59 -13.23 3.22
C GLY A 103 -2.36 -12.61 2.55
N GLY A 104 -1.49 -11.98 3.32
CA GLY A 104 -0.19 -11.49 2.89
C GLY A 104 0.77 -12.60 2.46
N SER A 105 1.71 -12.29 1.56
CA SER A 105 2.70 -13.25 1.07
C SER A 105 3.96 -12.57 0.51
N LEU A 106 5.03 -13.35 0.34
CA LEU A 106 6.23 -12.89 -0.35
C LEU A 106 5.92 -12.48 -1.79
N ASP A 107 5.05 -13.22 -2.48
CA ASP A 107 4.64 -12.90 -3.85
C ASP A 107 3.97 -11.52 -3.94
N ALA A 108 3.16 -11.14 -2.93
CA ALA A 108 2.56 -9.79 -2.89
C ALA A 108 3.64 -8.71 -2.70
N VAL A 109 4.66 -8.99 -1.88
CA VAL A 109 5.80 -8.07 -1.71
C VAL A 109 6.64 -7.99 -2.99
N GLN A 110 6.80 -9.08 -3.73
CA GLN A 110 7.51 -9.08 -5.00
C GLN A 110 6.72 -8.30 -6.07
N ASP A 111 5.40 -8.50 -6.14
CA ASP A 111 4.53 -7.71 -7.02
C ASP A 111 4.59 -6.20 -6.70
N LEU A 112 4.79 -5.84 -5.42
CA LEU A 112 5.00 -4.44 -5.01
C LEU A 112 6.31 -3.87 -5.56
N LEU A 113 7.40 -4.63 -5.40
CA LEU A 113 8.74 -4.18 -5.80
C LEU A 113 8.94 -4.20 -7.32
N ASP A 114 8.10 -4.93 -8.04
CA ASP A 114 8.06 -4.91 -9.50
C ASP A 114 7.15 -3.80 -10.03
N GLU A 115 7.75 -2.61 -10.19
CA GLU A 115 7.07 -1.43 -10.73
C GLU A 115 6.62 -1.60 -12.20
N THR A 116 7.19 -2.55 -12.95
CA THR A 116 6.86 -2.73 -14.37
C THR A 116 5.48 -3.35 -14.59
N ASP A 117 4.98 -4.06 -13.59
CA ASP A 117 3.81 -4.93 -13.68
C ASP A 117 2.61 -4.41 -12.86
N GLY A 118 2.60 -3.11 -12.53
CA GLY A 118 1.50 -2.45 -11.82
C GLY A 118 1.67 -2.35 -10.31
N GLY A 119 2.85 -2.70 -9.77
CA GLY A 119 3.31 -2.34 -8.42
C GLY A 119 2.29 -2.58 -7.29
N TYR A 120 2.09 -1.56 -6.45
CA TYR A 120 1.23 -1.63 -5.27
C TYR A 120 -0.22 -2.08 -5.55
N PRO A 121 -0.94 -1.58 -6.59
CA PRO A 121 -2.25 -2.10 -6.97
C PRO A 121 -2.28 -3.62 -7.26
N LYS A 122 -1.28 -4.15 -7.96
CA LYS A 122 -1.20 -5.60 -8.26
C LYS A 122 -1.02 -6.40 -6.97
N ALA A 123 -0.09 -5.96 -6.12
CA ALA A 123 0.17 -6.56 -4.83
C ALA A 123 -1.07 -6.56 -3.91
N LEU A 124 -1.77 -5.43 -3.83
CA LEU A 124 -2.98 -5.29 -3.03
C LEU A 124 -4.09 -6.22 -3.55
N GLY A 125 -4.30 -6.27 -4.87
CA GLY A 125 -5.27 -7.18 -5.48
C GLY A 125 -4.99 -8.66 -5.20
N ARG A 126 -3.71 -9.05 -5.07
CA ARG A 126 -3.34 -10.41 -4.64
C ARG A 126 -3.77 -10.68 -3.20
N VAL A 127 -3.51 -9.75 -2.27
CA VAL A 127 -3.93 -9.87 -0.87
C VAL A 127 -5.46 -9.90 -0.75
N MET A 128 -6.19 -9.10 -1.54
CA MET A 128 -7.65 -9.13 -1.52
C MET A 128 -8.20 -10.47 -2.03
N ARG A 129 -7.62 -11.00 -3.11
CA ARG A 129 -7.99 -12.33 -3.64
C ARG A 129 -7.71 -13.46 -2.65
N SER A 130 -6.57 -13.44 -1.95
CA SER A 130 -6.26 -14.47 -0.94
C SER A 130 -7.19 -14.44 0.26
N CYS A 131 -7.87 -13.32 0.51
CA CYS A 131 -8.88 -13.16 1.55
C CYS A 131 -10.33 -13.38 1.08
N GLY A 132 -10.55 -13.73 -0.20
CA GLY A 132 -11.89 -13.88 -0.77
C GLY A 132 -12.61 -12.55 -1.06
N LEU A 133 -11.86 -11.44 -1.14
CA LEU A 133 -12.35 -10.09 -1.44
C LEU A 133 -11.95 -9.61 -2.86
N GLY A 134 -11.55 -10.55 -3.72
CA GLY A 134 -11.06 -10.26 -5.07
C GLY A 134 -12.08 -9.52 -5.93
N ASP A 135 -13.30 -10.04 -6.02
CA ASP A 135 -14.36 -9.47 -6.86
C ASP A 135 -14.74 -8.05 -6.40
N GLN A 136 -14.78 -7.80 -5.09
CA GLN A 136 -15.05 -6.49 -4.52
C GLN A 136 -13.93 -5.49 -4.83
N TYR A 137 -12.68 -5.93 -4.78
CA TYR A 137 -11.54 -5.11 -5.14
C TYR A 137 -11.52 -4.77 -6.63
N ASP A 138 -11.80 -5.75 -7.50
CA ASP A 138 -11.85 -5.54 -8.95
C ASP A 138 -13.00 -4.60 -9.35
N ALA A 139 -14.16 -4.71 -8.69
CA ALA A 139 -15.27 -3.77 -8.86
C ALA A 139 -14.88 -2.34 -8.44
N LEU A 140 -14.24 -2.18 -7.27
CA LEU A 140 -13.75 -0.88 -6.81
C LEU A 140 -12.74 -0.29 -7.79
N LYS A 141 -11.77 -1.09 -8.23
CA LYS A 141 -10.74 -0.66 -9.19
C LYS A 141 -11.38 -0.21 -10.50
N THR A 142 -12.30 -0.99 -11.05
CA THR A 142 -13.02 -0.65 -12.28
C THR A 142 -13.78 0.66 -12.15
N TRP A 143 -14.42 0.89 -10.99
CA TRP A 143 -15.11 2.15 -10.71
C TRP A 143 -14.14 3.33 -10.63
N LEU A 144 -13.02 3.19 -9.91
CA LEU A 144 -11.99 4.24 -9.81
C LEU A 144 -11.36 4.57 -11.17
N ASP A 145 -11.03 3.56 -11.97
CA ASP A 145 -10.49 3.74 -13.32
C ASP A 145 -11.49 4.46 -14.24
N SER A 146 -12.78 4.16 -14.09
CA SER A 146 -13.86 4.85 -14.81
C SER A 146 -13.99 6.33 -14.40
N VAL A 147 -13.90 6.62 -13.09
CA VAL A 147 -13.92 8.00 -12.58
C VAL A 147 -12.70 8.78 -13.07
N ALA A 148 -11.50 8.20 -13.04
CA ALA A 148 -10.30 8.82 -13.55
C ALA A 148 -10.40 9.15 -15.06
N ALA A 149 -10.97 8.23 -15.84
CA ALA A 149 -11.23 8.45 -17.27
C ALA A 149 -12.22 9.60 -17.51
N LEU A 150 -13.29 9.69 -16.70
CA LEU A 150 -14.25 10.80 -16.76
C LEU A 150 -13.62 12.15 -16.41
N SER A 151 -12.76 12.20 -15.40
CA SER A 151 -12.01 13.41 -15.04
C SER A 151 -11.03 13.84 -16.13
N ALA A 152 -10.40 12.89 -16.84
CA ALA A 152 -9.54 13.17 -17.98
C ALA A 152 -10.33 13.71 -19.19
N MET A 153 -11.54 13.20 -19.43
CA MET A 153 -12.42 13.69 -20.52
C MET A 153 -13.08 15.05 -20.22
N GLY A 154 -13.24 15.40 -18.94
CA GLY A 154 -13.72 16.73 -18.50
C GLY A 154 -12.75 17.88 -18.81
N SER A 155 -11.51 17.56 -19.19
CA SER A 155 -10.51 18.52 -19.70
C SER A 155 -10.63 18.68 -21.21
N THR A 156 -11.77 19.17 -21.70
CA THR A 156 -11.91 19.52 -23.13
C THR A 156 -11.27 20.89 -23.38
N PRO A 157 -10.40 21.05 -24.39
CA PRO A 157 -9.83 22.35 -24.72
C PRO A 157 -10.93 23.32 -25.14
N ASN A 158 -10.89 24.51 -24.56
CA ASN A 158 -11.72 25.64 -24.94
C ASN A 158 -11.67 25.83 -26.46
N PRO A 159 -12.79 25.81 -27.21
CA PRO A 159 -12.76 26.12 -28.63
C PRO A 159 -12.59 27.63 -28.76
N THR A 160 -11.35 28.10 -28.75
CA THR A 160 -11.01 29.46 -29.21
C THR A 160 -11.08 29.48 -30.75
N GLY A 161 -12.28 29.26 -31.29
CA GLY A 161 -12.61 29.44 -32.70
C GLY A 161 -13.30 30.79 -32.86
N GLY A 162 -12.55 31.76 -33.38
CA GLY A 162 -12.99 33.15 -33.52
C GLY A 162 -14.30 33.29 -34.30
N ARG A 163 -15.17 34.19 -33.81
CA ARG A 163 -16.24 34.80 -34.60
C ARG A 163 -15.61 35.65 -35.71
N SER A 164 -15.64 35.15 -36.94
CA SER A 164 -15.60 35.99 -38.13
C SER A 164 -17.04 36.36 -38.50
N THR A 165 -17.46 37.57 -38.15
CA THR A 165 -18.65 38.19 -38.75
C THR A 165 -18.20 39.02 -39.94
N SER A 166 -18.59 38.58 -41.13
CA SER A 166 -18.56 39.38 -42.36
C SER A 166 -19.96 39.91 -42.62
N ALA A 167 -20.14 41.23 -42.56
CA ALA A 167 -21.15 42.02 -43.25
C ALA A 167 -20.72 43.50 -43.20
#